data_AF-A0A847MPX0-F1
#
_entry.id   AF-A0A847MPX0-F1
#
_cell.length_a   1.000
_cell.length_b   1.000
_cell.length_c   1.000
_cell.angle_alpha   90.00
_cell.angle_beta   90.00
_cell.angle_gamma   90.00
#
_symmetry.space_group_name_H-M   'P 1'
#
loop_
_entity.id
_entity.type
_entity.pdbx_description
1 polymer ?
#
loop_
_entity_poly.entity_id
_entity_poly.type
_entity_poly.pdbx_seq_one_letter_code
_entity_poly.pdbx_strand_id
1 'polypeptide(L)' 'YTLGKGHMLFFYTRLGYLAKRHAELIQEMKRRNYNPSFSGVRREDFPNIPDNFWKDWEPTPEAQAINRQRIKERSK' A
#
# COMPACT_ATOMS: atom_id res chain seq x y z
N TYR A 1 -2.86 11.84 5.77
CA TYR A 1 -2.84 11.23 4.43
C TYR A 1 -3.29 12.27 3.42
N THR A 2 -2.57 12.45 2.32
CA THR A 2 -2.93 13.40 1.25
C THR A 2 -2.68 12.76 -0.12
N LEU A 3 -3.31 13.30 -1.17
CA LEU A 3 -2.96 13.01 -2.56
C LEU A 3 -2.11 14.16 -3.12
N GLY A 4 -1.11 13.85 -3.95
CA GLY A 4 -0.18 14.85 -4.48
C GLY A 4 1.02 15.08 -3.57
N LYS A 5 1.38 16.35 -3.31
CA LYS A 5 2.58 16.68 -2.51
C LYS A 5 2.48 16.06 -1.11
N GLY A 6 3.53 15.34 -0.72
CA GLY A 6 3.61 14.65 0.57
C GLY A 6 2.98 13.25 0.62
N HIS A 7 2.29 12.80 -0.44
CA HIS A 7 1.67 11.47 -0.49
C HIS A 7 2.69 10.34 -0.30
N MET A 8 3.80 10.38 -1.03
CA MET A 8 4.86 9.36 -0.92
C MET A 8 5.56 9.42 0.44
N LEU A 9 5.89 10.62 0.92
CA LEU A 9 6.57 10.84 2.21
C LEU A 9 5.74 10.29 3.38
N PHE A 10 4.41 10.36 3.29
CA PHE A 10 3.51 9.78 4.29
C PHE A 10 3.76 8.28 4.52
N PHE A 11 4.14 7.53 3.47
CA PHE A 11 4.37 6.09 3.56
C PHE A 11 5.78 5.68 3.94
N TYR A 12 6.75 6.60 3.97
CA TYR A 12 8.14 6.25 4.33
C TYR A 12 8.19 5.58 5.69
N THR A 13 7.42 6.08 6.67
CA THR A 13 7.38 5.51 8.02
C THR A 13 6.36 4.39 8.19
N ARG A 14 5.68 3.93 7.12
CA ARG A 14 4.53 3.01 7.15
C ARG A 14 4.69 1.81 6.21
N LEU A 15 5.91 1.28 6.12
CA LEU A 15 6.21 0.14 5.25
C LEU A 15 5.46 -1.13 5.67
N GLY A 16 5.12 -1.27 6.95
CA GLY A 16 4.30 -2.39 7.44
C GLY A 16 2.93 -2.43 6.79
N TYR A 17 2.27 -1.27 6.67
CA TYR A 17 1.01 -1.14 5.93
C TYR A 17 1.19 -1.53 4.45
N LEU A 18 2.24 -1.04 3.79
CA LEU A 18 2.48 -1.32 2.37
C LEU A 18 2.73 -2.81 2.11
N ALA A 19 3.51 -3.48 2.95
CA ALA A 19 3.78 -4.91 2.84
C ALA A 19 2.49 -5.74 2.92
N LYS A 20 1.65 -5.46 3.92
CA LYS A 20 0.33 -6.11 4.08
C LYS A 20 -0.57 -5.83 2.87
N ARG A 21 -0.69 -4.56 2.49
CA ARG A 21 -1.53 -4.13 1.37
C ARG A 21 -1.09 -4.73 0.04
N HIS A 22 0.22 -4.88 -0.18
CA HIS A 22 0.77 -5.51 -1.37
C HIS A 22 0.40 -7.00 -1.43
N ALA A 23 0.47 -7.72 -0.32
CA ALA A 23 0.04 -9.12 -0.25
C ALA A 23 -1.44 -9.28 -0.59
N GLU A 24 -2.33 -8.41 -0.07
CA GLU A 24 -3.75 -8.39 -0.41
C GLU A 24 -3.98 -8.14 -1.92
N LEU A 25 -3.22 -7.21 -2.52
CA LEU A 25 -3.31 -6.93 -3.95
C LEU A 25 -2.90 -8.15 -4.79
N ILE A 26 -1.83 -8.86 -4.41
CA ILE A 26 -1.42 -10.10 -5.08
C ILE A 26 -2.50 -11.17 -4.96
N GLN A 27 -3.11 -11.32 -3.79
CA GLN A 27 -4.23 -12.27 -3.60
C GLN A 27 -5.43 -11.91 -4.48
N GLU A 28 -5.79 -10.63 -4.55
CA GLU A 28 -6.89 -10.15 -5.40
C GLU A 28 -6.59 -10.36 -6.89
N MET A 29 -5.35 -10.16 -7.32
CA MET A 29 -4.91 -10.44 -8.68
C MET A 29 -5.06 -11.93 -9.01
N LYS A 30 -4.55 -12.82 -8.14
CA LYS A 30 -4.68 -14.27 -8.30
C LYS A 30 -6.15 -14.71 -8.33
N ARG A 31 -6.99 -14.13 -7.45
CA ARG A 31 -8.44 -14.39 -7.42
C ARG A 31 -9.13 -14.04 -8.74
N ARG A 32 -8.62 -13.04 -9.46
CA ARG A 32 -9.10 -12.63 -10.79
C ARG A 32 -8.41 -13.37 -11.94
N ASN A 33 -7.66 -14.44 -11.66
CA ASN A 33 -6.89 -15.23 -12.62
C ASN A 33 -5.77 -14.46 -13.33
N TYR A 34 -5.24 -13.38 -12.72
CA TYR A 34 -3.97 -12.82 -13.15
C TYR A 34 -2.81 -13.65 -12.61
N ASN A 35 -1.67 -13.65 -13.32
CA ASN A 35 -0.45 -14.36 -12.93
C ASN A 35 0.67 -13.37 -12.50
N PRO A 36 0.61 -12.78 -11.29
CA PRO A 36 1.66 -11.89 -10.82
C PRO A 36 2.98 -12.65 -10.61
N SER A 37 4.09 -12.09 -11.08
CA SER A 37 5.45 -12.63 -10.87
C SER A 37 6.02 -12.33 -9.48
N PHE A 38 5.35 -11.47 -8.70
CA PHE A 38 5.77 -11.08 -7.37
C PHE A 38 5.09 -11.92 -6.28
N SER A 39 5.84 -12.31 -5.25
CA SER A 39 5.36 -13.15 -4.14
C SER A 39 4.94 -12.35 -2.89
N GLY A 40 5.21 -11.05 -2.85
CA GLY A 40 4.96 -10.18 -1.70
C GLY A 40 6.22 -9.44 -1.28
N VAL A 41 6.11 -8.65 -0.20
CA VAL A 41 7.24 -7.96 0.44
C VAL A 41 7.23 -8.36 1.91
N ARG A 42 8.36 -8.82 2.45
CA ARG A 42 8.47 -9.16 3.87
C ARG A 42 9.57 -8.33 4.54
N ARG A 43 9.45 -8.11 5.85
CA ARG A 43 10.40 -7.31 6.65
C ARG A 43 11.81 -7.88 6.58
N GLU A 44 11.92 -9.20 6.50
CA GLU A 44 13.18 -9.96 6.52
C GLU A 44 13.96 -9.78 5.22
N ASP A 45 13.28 -9.46 4.11
CA ASP A 45 13.92 -9.21 2.82
C ASP A 45 14.68 -7.85 2.83
N PHE A 46 14.47 -7.01 3.86
CA PHE A 46 15.04 -5.66 3.98
C PHE A 46 15.65 -5.38 5.38
N PRO A 47 16.72 -6.10 5.77
CA PRO A 47 17.31 -6.01 7.11
C PRO A 47 17.89 -4.62 7.45
N ASN A 48 18.31 -3.87 6.43
CA ASN A 48 18.97 -2.57 6.58
C ASN A 48 18.00 -1.39 6.82
N ILE A 49 16.69 -1.62 6.75
CA ILE A 49 15.69 -0.57 7.01
C ILE A 49 15.30 -0.60 8.49
N PRO A 50 15.50 0.50 9.24
CA PRO A 50 15.15 0.54 10.66
C PRO A 50 13.67 0.27 10.94
N ASP A 51 13.37 -0.38 12.06
CA ASP A 51 12.01 -0.78 12.45
C ASP A 51 11.03 0.40 12.56
N ASN A 52 11.54 1.59 12.85
CA ASN A 52 10.75 2.81 12.88
C ASN A 52 10.08 3.17 11.54
N PHE A 53 10.54 2.61 10.42
CA PHE A 53 9.92 2.77 9.12
C PHE A 53 8.86 1.69 8.81
N TRP A 54 8.80 0.63 9.60
CA TRP A 54 7.90 -0.52 9.42
C TRP A 54 6.60 -0.41 10.20
N LYS A 55 6.21 0.80 10.61
CA LYS A 55 4.95 1.00 11.33
C LYS A 55 3.77 0.62 10.46
N ASP A 56 2.68 0.28 11.12
CA ASP A 56 1.41 0.05 10.47
C ASP A 56 0.60 1.35 10.32
N TRP A 57 -0.44 1.29 9.51
CA TRP A 57 -1.41 2.36 9.36
C TRP A 57 -2.75 1.81 8.91
N GLU A 58 -3.80 2.17 9.65
CA GLU A 58 -5.16 1.90 9.23
C GLU A 58 -5.74 3.13 8.52
N PRO A 59 -6.18 3.00 7.25
CA PRO A 59 -6.73 4.13 6.51
C PRO A 59 -8.09 4.53 7.08
N THR A 60 -8.20 5.79 7.51
CA THR A 60 -9.46 6.37 8.00
C THR A 60 -10.53 6.39 6.90
N PRO A 61 -11.82 6.46 7.26
CA PRO A 61 -12.91 6.55 6.28
C PRO A 61 -12.71 7.69 5.27
N GLU A 62 -12.19 8.83 5.70
CA GLU A 62 -11.91 10.01 4.86
C GLU A 62 -10.75 9.71 3.88
N ALA A 63 -9.68 9.08 4.35
CA ALA A 63 -8.57 8.66 3.50
C ALA A 63 -9.02 7.66 2.42
N GLN A 64 -9.91 6.74 2.78
CA GLN A 64 -10.51 5.82 1.82
C GLN A 64 -11.42 6.55 0.82
N ALA A 65 -12.26 7.49 1.27
CA ALA A 65 -13.14 8.28 0.41
C ALA A 65 -12.34 9.08 -0.63
N ILE A 66 -11.27 9.76 -0.20
CA ILE A 66 -10.38 10.52 -1.09
C ILE A 66 -9.75 9.61 -2.15
N ASN A 67 -9.31 8.40 -1.77
CA ASN A 67 -8.76 7.42 -2.71
C ASN A 67 -9.79 6.94 -3.74
N ARG A 68 -10.99 6.55 -3.27
CA ARG A 68 -12.07 6.07 -4.15
C ARG A 68 -12.52 7.15 -5.13
N GLN A 69 -12.59 8.39 -4.67
CA GLN A 69 -12.91 9.54 -5.52
C GLN A 69 -11.85 9.72 -6.62
N ARG A 70 -10.56 9.67 -6.28
CA ARG A 70 -9.48 9.76 -7.27
C ARG A 70 -9.50 8.61 -8.29
N ILE A 71 -9.82 7.39 -7.87
CA ILE A 71 -9.97 6.25 -8.78
C ILE A 71 -11.12 6.52 -9.75
N LYS A 72 -12.29 6.94 -9.24
CA LYS A 72 -13.47 7.28 -10.07
C LYS A 72 -13.18 8.36 -11.11
N GLU A 73 -12.37 9.35 -10.77
CA GLU A 73 -11.94 10.40 -11.70
C GLU A 73 -11.06 9.88 -12.84
N ARG A 74 -10.31 8.79 -12.63
CA ARG A 74 -9.37 8.20 -13.61
C ARG A 74 -9.88 6.95 -14.32
N SER A 75 -10.98 6.35 -13.86
CA SER A 75 -11.60 5.16 -14.45
C SER A 75 -12.67 5.49 -15.50
N LYS A 76 -12.72 6.73 -15.97
CA LYS A 76 -13.42 7.12 -17.19
C LYS A 76 -12.50 6.92 -18.38
#